data_AF-A0A2D6ME47-F1
#
_entry.id   AF-A0A2D6ME47-F1
#
_cell.length_a   1.000
_cell.length_b   1.000
_cell.length_c   1.000
_cell.angle_alpha   90.00
_cell.angle_beta   90.00
_cell.angle_gamma   90.00
#
_symmetry.space_group_name_H-M   'P 1'
#
loop_
_entity.id
_entity.type
_entity.pdbx_description
1 polymer ?
#
loop_
_entity_poly.entity_id
_entity_poly.type
_entity_poly.pdbx_seq_one_letter_code
_entity_poly.pdbx_strand_id
1 'polypeptide(L)'
;GLHTTSDSIAFLNEIDFIPNLLFLDSWDLNLYNPFPSAVHTLREFLAMEDKMLVGSIIIIDDNYFSNFHNPTWVDCHNADESIERITLPYPVIGKGSNIYAWVDTAIDCPWKFLSSNPDIPGACNVIVIQKQ
;
A
#
# COMPACT_ATOMS: atom_id res chain seq x y z
N GLY A 1 -13.49 12.42 -15.32
CA GLY A 1 -12.94 12.35 -13.95
C GLY A 1 -12.55 13.75 -13.53
N LEU A 2 -12.89 14.15 -12.32
CA LEU A 2 -12.38 15.38 -11.71
C LEU A 2 -10.90 15.14 -11.36
N HIS A 3 -10.00 16.02 -11.79
CA HIS A 3 -8.56 15.93 -11.49
C HIS A 3 -8.17 17.13 -10.63
N THR A 4 -7.86 16.87 -9.37
CA THR A 4 -7.51 17.88 -8.34
C THR A 4 -6.04 17.73 -7.98
N THR A 5 -5.27 18.81 -7.98
CA THR A 5 -3.82 18.82 -7.66
C THR A 5 -3.53 19.27 -6.22
N SER A 6 -4.40 18.92 -5.29
CA SER A 6 -4.29 19.25 -3.86
C SER A 6 -3.50 18.18 -3.11
N ASP A 7 -3.01 18.51 -1.91
CA ASP A 7 -2.57 17.51 -0.93
C ASP A 7 -3.67 16.45 -0.78
N SER A 8 -3.35 15.19 -1.06
CA SER A 8 -4.33 14.10 -1.10
C SER A 8 -4.99 13.88 0.25
N ILE A 9 -4.28 14.10 1.35
CA ILE A 9 -4.83 14.00 2.70
C ILE A 9 -5.83 15.13 2.93
N ALA A 10 -5.52 16.36 2.53
CA ALA A 10 -6.46 17.48 2.61
C ALA A 10 -7.71 17.20 1.76
N PHE A 11 -7.53 16.72 0.53
CA PHE A 11 -8.63 16.32 -0.35
C PHE A 11 -9.54 15.28 0.29
N LEU A 12 -8.98 14.16 0.79
CA LEU A 12 -9.73 13.08 1.44
C LEU A 12 -10.45 13.54 2.71
N ASN A 13 -9.94 14.56 3.39
CA ASN A 13 -10.62 15.16 4.53
C ASN A 13 -11.81 16.03 4.15
N GLU A 14 -11.79 16.62 2.96
CA GLU A 14 -12.78 17.61 2.50
C GLU A 14 -13.81 17.06 1.51
N ILE A 15 -13.67 15.82 1.01
CA ILE A 15 -14.65 15.22 0.10
C ILE A 15 -16.05 15.15 0.72
N ASP A 16 -17.07 15.44 -0.08
CA ASP A 16 -18.48 15.49 0.31
C ASP A 16 -19.25 14.18 0.03
N PHE A 17 -18.53 13.14 -0.41
CA PHE A 17 -19.06 11.81 -0.66
C PHE A 17 -18.18 10.73 -0.04
N ILE A 18 -18.75 9.55 0.18
CA ILE A 18 -18.04 8.38 0.69
C ILE A 18 -17.84 7.39 -0.46
N PRO A 19 -16.59 7.15 -0.91
CA PRO A 19 -16.33 6.17 -1.95
C PRO A 19 -16.53 4.74 -1.45
N ASN A 20 -17.01 3.85 -2.32
CA ASN A 20 -17.02 2.40 -2.10
C ASN A 20 -15.72 1.73 -2.58
N LEU A 21 -14.91 2.45 -3.37
CA LEU A 21 -13.61 2.02 -3.88
C LEU A 21 -12.63 3.20 -3.79
N LEU A 22 -11.50 2.99 -3.12
CA LEU A 22 -10.42 3.97 -2.99
C LEU A 22 -9.11 3.34 -3.49
N PHE A 23 -8.42 4.03 -4.40
CA PHE A 23 -7.13 3.62 -4.92
C PHE A 23 -6.07 4.61 -4.41
N LEU A 24 -5.07 4.12 -3.68
CA LEU A 24 -4.00 4.92 -3.08
C LEU A 24 -2.71 4.76 -3.89
N ASP A 25 -2.37 5.81 -4.65
CA ASP A 25 -1.19 5.91 -5.52
C ASP A 25 -0.79 7.40 -5.69
N SER A 26 -0.66 8.11 -4.58
CA SER A 26 -0.41 9.55 -4.57
C SER A 26 1.07 9.93 -4.40
N TRP A 27 1.93 8.96 -4.07
CA TRP A 27 3.33 9.20 -3.72
C TRP A 27 4.25 8.11 -4.25
N ASP A 28 5.15 8.44 -5.17
CA ASP A 28 6.10 7.49 -5.78
C ASP A 28 6.94 6.71 -4.75
N LEU A 29 6.97 5.38 -4.87
CA LEU A 29 7.78 4.55 -3.99
C LEU A 29 9.27 4.69 -4.33
N ASN A 30 10.08 5.06 -3.33
CA ASN A 30 11.53 4.91 -3.36
C ASN A 30 11.94 3.67 -2.55
N LEU A 31 12.35 2.59 -3.22
CA LEU A 31 12.75 1.35 -2.54
C LEU A 31 13.97 1.51 -1.61
N TYR A 32 14.85 2.48 -1.87
CA TYR A 32 15.99 2.78 -0.99
C TYR A 32 15.59 3.52 0.28
N ASN A 33 14.44 4.19 0.26
CA ASN A 33 13.87 4.89 1.41
C ASN A 33 12.33 4.81 1.34
N PRO A 34 11.74 3.65 1.65
CA PRO A 34 10.30 3.40 1.43
C PRO A 34 9.42 4.03 2.52
N PHE A 35 10.02 4.49 3.63
CA PHE A 35 9.28 4.99 4.79
C PHE A 35 8.40 6.22 4.50
N PRO A 36 8.84 7.24 3.74
CA PRO A 36 8.00 8.41 3.45
C PRO A 36 6.70 8.06 2.72
N SER A 37 6.76 7.22 1.69
CA SER A 37 5.55 6.81 0.94
C SER A 37 4.65 5.91 1.78
N ALA A 38 5.23 5.02 2.60
CA ALA A 38 4.48 4.18 3.53
C ALA A 38 3.74 4.98 4.61
N VAL A 39 4.35 6.05 5.12
CA VAL A 39 3.71 6.97 6.09
C VAL A 39 2.66 7.84 5.42
N HIS A 40 2.91 8.33 4.20
CA HIS A 40 1.95 9.11 3.46
C HIS A 40 0.66 8.31 3.19
N THR A 41 0.81 7.10 2.64
CA THR A 41 -0.31 6.19 2.36
C THR A 41 -1.10 5.82 3.62
N LEU A 42 -0.40 5.62 4.76
CA LEU A 42 -1.07 5.40 6.05
C LEU A 42 -1.95 6.60 6.45
N ARG A 43 -1.49 7.83 6.22
CA ARG A 43 -2.28 9.04 6.55
C ARG A 43 -3.51 9.17 5.66
N GLU A 44 -3.41 8.82 4.38
CA GLU A 44 -4.55 8.78 3.47
C GLU A 44 -5.58 7.73 3.89
N PHE A 45 -5.09 6.54 4.25
CA PHE A 45 -5.93 5.49 4.81
C PHE A 45 -6.67 5.97 6.06
N LEU A 46 -5.96 6.55 7.05
CA LEU A 46 -6.57 7.07 8.28
C LEU A 46 -7.56 8.21 8.03
N ALA A 47 -7.37 9.02 6.99
CA ALA A 47 -8.30 10.08 6.62
C ALA A 47 -9.66 9.55 6.11
N MET A 48 -9.69 8.28 5.66
CA MET A 48 -10.86 7.66 5.02
C MET A 48 -11.45 6.47 5.78
N GLU A 49 -10.64 5.77 6.57
CA GLU A 49 -11.00 4.47 7.15
C GLU A 49 -12.37 4.49 7.85
N ASP A 50 -12.57 5.45 8.76
CA ASP A 50 -13.80 5.58 9.55
C ASP A 50 -15.01 5.99 8.71
N LYS A 51 -14.79 6.67 7.58
CA LYS A 51 -15.84 7.13 6.67
C LYS A 51 -16.36 5.99 5.77
N MET A 52 -15.50 5.05 5.38
CA MET A 52 -15.85 4.00 4.43
C MET A 52 -16.90 3.04 4.99
N LEU A 53 -17.85 2.62 4.16
CA LEU A 53 -18.93 1.70 4.55
C LEU A 53 -18.47 0.24 4.50
N VAL A 54 -19.17 -0.65 5.21
CA VAL A 54 -18.99 -2.11 5.07
C VAL A 54 -19.08 -2.52 3.61
N GLY A 55 -18.18 -3.38 3.17
CA GLY A 55 -18.05 -3.83 1.77
C GLY A 55 -17.19 -2.92 0.90
N SER A 56 -16.79 -1.73 1.38
CA SER A 56 -15.88 -0.85 0.65
C SER A 56 -14.49 -1.46 0.49
N ILE A 57 -13.81 -1.10 -0.59
CA ILE A 57 -12.52 -1.65 -0.98
C ILE A 57 -11.47 -0.54 -1.01
N ILE A 58 -10.29 -0.82 -0.46
CA ILE A 58 -9.09 -0.01 -0.64
C ILE A 58 -8.07 -0.83 -1.42
N ILE A 59 -7.47 -0.19 -2.41
CA ILE A 59 -6.41 -0.72 -3.24
C ILE A 59 -5.17 0.16 -3.03
N ILE A 60 -4.02 -0.47 -2.75
CA ILE A 60 -2.75 0.22 -2.50
C ILE A 60 -1.72 -0.33 -3.48
N ASP A 61 -1.12 0.54 -4.28
CA ASP A 61 -0.15 0.14 -5.29
C ASP A 61 1.29 0.06 -4.72
N ASP A 62 2.26 -0.36 -5.55
CA ASP A 62 3.70 -0.34 -5.23
C ASP A 62 4.06 -1.03 -3.92
N ASN A 63 3.81 -2.34 -3.86
CA ASN A 63 4.20 -3.18 -2.73
C ASN A 63 5.02 -4.38 -3.20
N TYR A 64 6.09 -4.67 -2.48
CA TYR A 64 6.94 -5.82 -2.76
C TYR A 64 6.83 -6.81 -1.61
N PHE A 65 6.40 -8.02 -1.93
CA PHE A 65 6.24 -9.10 -0.97
C PHE A 65 7.52 -9.92 -0.84
N SER A 66 7.87 -10.23 0.41
CA SER A 66 8.96 -11.12 0.78
C SER A 66 8.45 -12.34 1.51
N ASN A 67 9.10 -13.47 1.29
CA ASN A 67 8.84 -14.67 2.06
C ASN A 67 9.75 -14.68 3.30
N PHE A 68 9.17 -14.79 4.49
CA PHE A 68 9.92 -14.80 5.75
C PHE A 68 10.95 -15.95 5.84
N HIS A 69 10.66 -17.09 5.22
CA HIS A 69 11.55 -18.26 5.21
C HIS A 69 12.60 -18.21 4.09
N ASN A 70 12.39 -17.37 3.07
CA ASN A 70 13.32 -17.19 1.97
C ASN A 70 13.26 -15.74 1.48
N PRO A 71 14.04 -14.82 2.09
CA PRO A 71 13.99 -13.40 1.76
C PRO A 71 14.16 -13.20 0.27
N THR A 72 13.23 -12.47 -0.33
CA THR A 72 13.28 -12.20 -1.77
C THR A 72 13.96 -10.86 -2.04
N TRP A 73 14.18 -10.58 -3.31
CA TRP A 73 14.89 -9.39 -3.74
C TRP A 73 14.20 -8.78 -4.95
N VAL A 74 14.49 -7.50 -5.15
CA VAL A 74 14.11 -6.73 -6.33
C VAL A 74 15.39 -6.35 -7.05
N ASP A 75 15.44 -6.61 -8.34
CA ASP A 75 16.51 -6.12 -9.21
C ASP A 75 16.08 -4.74 -9.74
N CYS A 76 16.80 -3.70 -9.33
CA CYS A 76 16.61 -2.32 -9.76
C CYS A 76 17.57 -2.03 -10.92
N HIS A 77 16.99 -1.67 -12.06
CA HIS A 77 17.75 -1.31 -13.26
C HIS A 77 18.08 0.18 -13.23
N ASN A 78 19.37 0.50 -13.19
CA ASN A 78 19.85 1.87 -13.26
C ASN A 78 19.96 2.35 -14.71
N ALA A 79 20.07 3.67 -14.89
CA ALA A 79 20.18 4.29 -16.21
C ALA A 79 21.46 3.91 -16.98
N ASP A 80 22.48 3.42 -16.27
CA ASP A 80 23.75 2.91 -16.82
C ASP A 80 23.71 1.40 -17.11
N GLU A 81 22.52 0.80 -17.14
CA GLU A 81 22.26 -0.63 -17.33
C GLU A 81 22.78 -1.53 -16.18
N SER A 82 23.35 -0.96 -15.12
CA SER A 82 23.71 -1.74 -13.93
C SER A 82 22.45 -2.24 -13.21
N ILE A 83 22.57 -3.43 -12.61
CA ILE A 83 21.52 -4.03 -11.79
C ILE A 83 21.95 -3.95 -10.33
N GLU A 84 21.18 -3.22 -9.53
CA GLU A 84 21.30 -3.23 -8.08
C GLU A 84 20.26 -4.16 -7.48
N ARG A 85 20.68 -5.05 -6.57
CA ARG A 85 19.78 -5.97 -5.90
C ARG A 85 19.42 -5.48 -4.51
N ILE A 86 18.14 -5.18 -4.30
CA ILE A 86 17.60 -4.80 -2.99
C ILE A 86 16.96 -6.04 -2.36
N THR A 87 17.54 -6.55 -1.29
CA THR A 87 16.92 -7.60 -0.47
C THR A 87 15.77 -7.03 0.34
N LEU A 88 14.66 -7.77 0.44
CA LEU A 88 13.46 -7.37 1.18
C LEU A 88 13.45 -8.02 2.58
N PRO A 89 13.90 -7.33 3.63
CA PRO A 89 13.99 -7.89 4.99
C PRO A 89 12.63 -8.05 5.71
N TYR A 90 11.55 -7.48 5.18
CA TYR A 90 10.23 -7.50 5.79
C TYR A 90 9.23 -8.19 4.86
N PRO A 91 8.12 -8.77 5.41
CA PRO A 91 7.10 -9.43 4.60
C PRO A 91 6.55 -8.55 3.47
N VAL A 92 6.47 -7.23 3.71
CA VAL A 92 6.05 -6.25 2.72
C VAL A 92 6.89 -4.98 2.82
N ILE A 93 7.42 -4.52 1.69
CA ILE A 93 8.06 -3.20 1.54
C ILE A 93 7.34 -2.43 0.44
N GLY A 94 6.82 -1.26 0.75
CA GLY A 94 6.04 -0.48 -0.20
C GLY A 94 5.15 0.55 0.47
N LYS A 95 4.26 1.14 -0.33
CA LYS A 95 3.31 2.16 0.12
C LYS A 95 2.36 1.61 1.20
N GLY A 96 1.95 0.36 1.09
CA GLY A 96 1.01 -0.30 1.99
C GLY A 96 1.61 -1.05 3.17
N SER A 97 2.94 -1.00 3.42
CA SER A 97 3.59 -1.80 4.47
C SER A 97 2.94 -1.64 5.86
N ASN A 98 2.62 -0.41 6.27
CA ASN A 98 2.03 -0.13 7.58
C ASN A 98 0.60 -0.69 7.69
N ILE A 99 -0.20 -0.51 6.64
CA ILE A 99 -1.58 -0.98 6.58
C ILE A 99 -1.59 -2.51 6.55
N TYR A 100 -0.72 -3.12 5.75
CA TYR A 100 -0.55 -4.57 5.71
C TYR A 100 -0.27 -5.13 7.11
N ALA A 101 0.74 -4.59 7.80
CA ALA A 101 1.12 -5.07 9.13
C ALA A 101 -0.01 -4.95 10.14
N TRP A 102 -0.79 -3.87 10.10
CA TRP A 102 -1.94 -3.68 10.97
C TRP A 102 -3.07 -4.67 10.65
N VAL A 103 -3.43 -4.84 9.37
CA VAL A 103 -4.49 -5.77 8.94
C VAL A 103 -4.12 -7.23 9.26
N ASP A 104 -2.84 -7.59 9.15
CA ASP A 104 -2.35 -8.95 9.41
C ASP A 104 -2.29 -9.31 10.90
N THR A 105 -2.07 -8.32 11.78
CA THR A 105 -1.80 -8.57 13.21
C THR A 105 -2.92 -8.16 14.17
N ALA A 106 -3.87 -7.33 13.74
CA ALA A 106 -4.95 -6.88 14.61
C ALA A 106 -6.01 -7.99 14.83
N ILE A 107 -6.33 -8.28 16.10
CA ILE A 107 -7.24 -9.35 16.51
C ILE A 107 -8.68 -9.13 15.99
N ASP A 108 -9.15 -7.88 16.01
CA ASP A 108 -10.48 -7.48 15.57
C ASP A 108 -10.40 -6.45 14.44
N CYS A 109 -9.55 -6.73 13.44
CA CYS A 109 -9.38 -5.84 12.30
C CYS A 109 -10.70 -5.71 11.50
N PRO A 110 -11.22 -4.49 11.26
CA PRO A 110 -12.41 -4.30 10.43
C PRO A 110 -12.10 -4.45 8.94
N TRP A 111 -10.86 -4.80 8.56
CA TRP A 111 -10.44 -5.00 7.19
C TRP A 111 -9.91 -6.41 7.00
N LYS A 112 -10.19 -7.00 5.84
CA LYS A 112 -9.58 -8.26 5.41
C LYS A 112 -8.90 -8.09 4.06
N PHE A 113 -7.86 -8.87 3.79
CA PHE A 113 -7.30 -8.98 2.45
C PHE A 113 -8.29 -9.69 1.51
N LEU A 114 -8.46 -9.15 0.30
CA LEU A 114 -9.25 -9.78 -0.77
C LEU A 114 -8.40 -10.62 -1.73
N SER A 115 -7.12 -10.32 -1.87
CA SER A 115 -6.20 -11.17 -2.64
C SER A 115 -5.73 -12.33 -1.77
N SER A 116 -5.76 -13.53 -2.33
CA SER A 116 -5.38 -14.77 -1.64
C SER A 116 -3.87 -14.97 -1.49
N ASN A 117 -3.03 -14.00 -1.85
CA ASN A 117 -1.57 -14.16 -1.81
C ASN A 117 -0.83 -12.86 -1.53
N PRO A 118 -0.27 -12.71 -0.33
CA PRO A 118 1.05 -12.11 -0.13
C PRO A 118 2.19 -13.03 -0.63
N ASP A 119 1.90 -14.28 -1.05
CA ASP A 119 2.90 -15.29 -1.42
C ASP A 119 3.28 -15.34 -2.92
N ILE A 120 3.19 -14.23 -3.65
CA ILE A 120 3.89 -14.12 -4.95
C ILE A 120 5.08 -13.18 -4.72
N PRO A 121 6.23 -13.72 -4.29
CA PRO A 121 7.41 -12.90 -4.10
C PRO A 121 7.87 -12.31 -5.43
N GLY A 122 8.37 -11.07 -5.39
CA GLY A 122 9.01 -10.44 -6.55
C GLY A 122 8.02 -9.93 -7.59
N ALA A 123 7.30 -8.86 -7.26
CA ALA A 123 6.78 -7.87 -8.20
C ALA A 123 6.30 -6.64 -7.41
N CYS A 124 6.21 -5.49 -8.09
CA CYS A 124 5.35 -4.39 -7.67
C CYS A 124 3.91 -4.92 -7.72
N ASN A 125 3.43 -5.33 -6.55
CA ASN A 125 2.13 -5.92 -6.32
C ASN A 125 1.21 -4.89 -5.67
N VAL A 126 -0.07 -5.21 -5.75
CA VAL A 126 -1.15 -4.41 -5.20
C VAL A 126 -1.67 -5.09 -3.93
N ILE A 127 -1.86 -4.32 -2.86
CA ILE A 127 -2.60 -4.76 -1.68
C ILE A 127 -4.07 -4.39 -1.88
N VAL A 128 -4.97 -5.35 -1.69
CA VAL A 128 -6.41 -5.13 -1.78
C VAL A 128 -7.06 -5.55 -0.48
N ILE A 129 -7.71 -4.60 0.19
CA ILE A 129 -8.44 -4.84 1.45
C ILE A 129 -9.91 -4.44 1.33
N GLN A 130 -10.78 -5.13 2.08
CA GLN A 130 -12.20 -4.86 2.15
C GLN A 130 -12.68 -4.69 3.58
N LYS A 131 -13.47 -3.65 3.83
CA LYS A 131 -14.12 -3.40 5.12
C LYS A 131 -15.19 -4.45 5.41
N GLN A 132 -15.14 -5.08 6.58
CA GLN A 132 -16.09 -6.07 7.09
C GLN A 132 -17.20 -5.45 7.93
#